data_AF-A0A2G5RF05-F1
#
_entry.id   AF-A0A2G5RF05-F1
#
_cell.length_a   1.000
_cell.length_b   1.000
_cell.length_c   1.000
_cell.angle_alpha   90.00
_cell.angle_beta   90.00
_cell.angle_gamma   90.00
#
_symmetry.space_group_name_H-M   'P 1'
#
loop_
_entity.id
_entity.type
_entity.pdbx_description
1 polymer ?
#
loop_
_entity_poly.entity_id
_entity_poly.type
_entity_poly.pdbx_seq_one_letter_code
_entity_poly.pdbx_strand_id
1 'polypeptide(L)'
;MRNVFVVSPFDGGWCVKVASTGEVLFFDTGGQAERRARALASEARATFGEAEVWIHDAAGRLVGRWVDDRYEIVADPGEAVAA
;
A
#
# COMPACT_ATOMS: atom_id res chain seq x y z
N MET A 1 -2.87 -7.72 -16.11
CA MET A 1 -3.43 -6.69 -15.20
C MET A 1 -2.67 -6.82 -13.89
N ARG A 2 -2.14 -5.72 -13.37
CA ARG A 2 -1.38 -5.70 -12.11
C ARG A 2 -2.34 -5.60 -10.92
N ASN A 3 -2.19 -6.47 -9.93
CA ASN A 3 -3.02 -6.43 -8.72
C ASN A 3 -2.40 -5.44 -7.72
N VAL A 4 -3.13 -4.39 -7.38
CA VAL A 4 -2.63 -3.36 -6.45
C VAL A 4 -3.46 -3.37 -5.17
N PHE A 5 -2.77 -3.44 -4.04
CA PHE A 5 -3.33 -3.35 -2.70
C PHE A 5 -2.91 -2.02 -2.07
N VAL A 6 -3.86 -1.12 -1.87
CA VAL A 6 -3.58 0.23 -1.37
C VAL A 6 -3.77 0.25 0.14
N VAL A 7 -2.70 0.52 0.88
CA VAL A 7 -2.71 0.77 2.32
C VAL A 7 -2.79 2.27 2.55
N SER A 8 -3.75 2.72 3.33
CA SER A 8 -3.90 4.14 3.68
C SER A 8 -4.54 4.29 5.06
N PRO A 9 -4.21 5.36 5.80
CA PRO A 9 -4.96 5.72 7.00
C PRO A 9 -6.37 6.21 6.64
N PHE A 10 -7.29 6.12 7.61
CA PHE A 10 -8.61 6.76 7.59
C PHE A 10 -8.92 7.31 8.99
N ASP A 11 -10.01 8.06 9.13
CA ASP A 11 -10.47 8.57 10.44
C ASP A 11 -10.78 7.43 11.40
N GLY A 12 -9.83 7.11 12.28
CA GLY A 12 -9.95 6.06 13.28
C GLY A 12 -9.15 4.78 13.02
N GLY A 13 -8.33 4.70 11.97
CA GLY A 13 -7.49 3.53 11.74
C GLY A 13 -6.78 3.48 10.40
N TRP A 14 -6.60 2.26 9.88
CA TRP A 14 -5.95 1.97 8.61
C TRP A 14 -6.79 1.03 7.78
N CYS A 15 -6.71 1.14 6.46
CA CYS A 15 -7.42 0.25 5.55
C CYS A 15 -6.51 -0.31 4.46
N VAL A 16 -6.96 -1.43 3.88
CA VAL A 16 -6.43 -2.00 2.65
C VAL A 16 -7.54 -2.00 1.62
N LYS A 17 -7.35 -1.27 0.52
CA LYS A 17 -8.24 -1.31 -0.65
C LYS A 17 -7.66 -2.21 -1.73
N VAL A 18 -8.45 -3.19 -2.16
CA VAL A 18 -8.11 -4.06 -3.30
C VAL A 18 -8.53 -3.35 -4.58
N ALA A 19 -7.57 -2.87 -5.37
CA ALA A 19 -7.87 -2.01 -6.52
C ALA A 19 -8.72 -2.70 -7.59
N SER A 20 -8.57 -4.02 -7.75
CA SER A 20 -9.28 -4.81 -8.77
C SER A 20 -10.75 -5.09 -8.42
N THR A 21 -11.09 -5.19 -7.14
CA THR A 21 -12.46 -5.54 -6.68
C THR A 21 -13.20 -4.37 -6.04
N GLY A 22 -12.47 -3.35 -5.58
CA GLY A 22 -13.02 -2.26 -4.78
C GLY A 22 -13.27 -2.62 -3.31
N GLU A 23 -12.95 -3.85 -2.89
CA GLU A 23 -13.08 -4.29 -1.50
C GLU A 23 -12.17 -3.47 -0.58
N VAL A 24 -12.66 -3.19 0.63
CA VAL A 24 -11.93 -2.45 1.67
C VAL A 24 -11.95 -3.24 2.97
N LEU A 25 -10.76 -3.49 3.52
CA LEU A 25 -10.54 -4.13 4.82
C LEU A 25 -10.03 -3.09 5.82
N PHE A 26 -10.52 -3.13 7.06
CA PHE A 26 -10.20 -2.14 8.10
C PHE A 26 -9.36 -2.77 9.22
N PHE A 27 -8.43 -1.99 9.77
CA PHE A 27 -7.46 -2.39 10.79
C PHE A 27 -7.21 -1.25 11.78
N ASP A 28 -6.80 -1.59 13.00
CA ASP A 28 -6.49 -0.61 14.03
C ASP A 28 -5.16 0.10 13.77
N THR A 29 -4.19 -0.59 13.14
CA THR A 29 -2.83 -0.08 12.94
C THR A 29 -2.31 -0.29 11.52
N GLY A 30 -1.41 0.60 11.09
CA GLY A 30 -0.78 0.52 9.77
C GLY A 30 0.03 -0.76 9.58
N GLY A 31 0.71 -1.24 10.63
CA GLY A 31 1.46 -2.49 10.55
C GLY A 31 0.58 -3.73 10.34
N GLN A 32 -0.66 -3.75 10.86
CA GLN A 32 -1.62 -4.82 10.55
C GLN A 32 -2.10 -4.73 9.10
N ALA A 33 -2.47 -3.53 8.65
CA ALA A 33 -2.93 -3.29 7.28
C ALA A 33 -1.86 -3.67 6.25
N GLU A 34 -0.62 -3.22 6.45
CA GLU A 34 0.51 -3.53 5.58
C GLU A 34 0.81 -5.02 5.53
N ARG A 35 0.84 -5.71 6.68
CA ARG A 35 1.05 -7.16 6.73
C ARG A 35 -0.03 -7.90 5.97
N ARG A 36 -1.30 -7.49 6.10
CA ARG A 36 -2.40 -8.12 5.36
C ARG A 36 -2.32 -7.83 3.86
N ALA A 37 -2.01 -6.59 3.47
CA ALA A 37 -1.84 -6.23 2.07
C ALA A 37 -0.70 -7.03 1.41
N ARG A 38 0.42 -7.23 2.11
CA ARG A 38 1.52 -8.07 1.64
C ARG A 38 1.13 -9.54 1.49
N ALA A 39 0.35 -10.09 2.43
CA ALA A 39 -0.14 -11.46 2.32
C ALA A 39 -1.04 -11.62 1.09
N LEU A 40 -1.97 -10.68 0.87
CA LEU A 40 -2.84 -10.68 -0.32
C LEU A 40 -2.04 -10.50 -1.62
N ALA A 41 -1.01 -9.65 -1.62
CA ALA A 41 -0.13 -9.49 -2.77
C ALA A 41 0.63 -10.79 -3.10
N SER A 42 1.12 -11.51 -2.09
CA SER A 42 1.76 -12.82 -2.27
C SER A 42 0.79 -13.87 -2.85
N GLU A 43 -0.43 -13.95 -2.32
CA GLU A 43 -1.50 -14.83 -2.82
C GLU A 43 -1.87 -14.50 -4.28
N ALA A 44 -2.03 -13.21 -4.60
CA ALA A 44 -2.36 -12.74 -5.94
C ALA A 44 -1.21 -12.98 -6.93
N ARG A 45 0.04 -12.79 -6.50
CA ARG A 45 1.24 -13.06 -7.31
C ARG A 45 1.30 -14.53 -7.71
N ALA A 46 1.06 -15.44 -6.77
CA ALA A 46 1.06 -16.88 -7.03
C ALA A 46 0.02 -17.29 -8.08
N THR A 47 -1.07 -16.53 -8.21
CA THR A 47 -2.20 -16.84 -9.11
C THR A 47 -2.12 -16.10 -10.45
N PHE A 48 -1.68 -14.84 -10.44
CA PHE A 48 -1.82 -13.90 -11.57
C PHE A 48 -0.49 -13.27 -12.03
N GLY A 49 0.64 -13.63 -11.39
CA GLY A 49 1.99 -13.22 -11.79
C GLY A 49 2.49 -11.94 -11.13
N GLU A 50 1.73 -10.84 -11.23
CA GLU A 50 2.18 -9.52 -10.73
C GLU A 50 1.23 -8.91 -9.69
N ALA A 51 1.80 -8.51 -8.55
CA ALA A 51 1.08 -7.84 -7.48
C ALA A 51 1.98 -6.83 -6.75
N GLU A 52 1.37 -5.77 -6.24
CA GLU A 52 2.06 -4.73 -5.49
C GLU A 52 1.23 -4.19 -4.32
N VAL A 53 1.95 -3.66 -3.33
CA VAL A 53 1.34 -2.93 -2.21
C VAL A 53 1.77 -1.48 -2.29
N TRP A 54 0.83 -0.55 -2.22
CA TRP A 54 1.08 0.89 -2.23
C TRP A 54 0.74 1.48 -0.86
N ILE A 55 1.70 2.13 -0.22
CA ILE A 55 1.53 2.73 1.11
C ILE A 55 1.33 4.23 0.95
N HIS A 56 0.17 4.73 1.39
CA HIS A 56 -0.13 6.15 1.39
C HIS A 56 -0.10 6.73 2.80
N ASP A 57 0.32 7.99 2.90
CA ASP A 57 0.23 8.77 4.13
C ASP A 57 -1.17 9.38 4.34
N ALA A 58 -1.35 10.12 5.44
CA ALA A 58 -2.60 10.78 5.78
C ALA A 58 -3.01 11.89 4.81
N ALA A 59 -2.09 12.40 4.00
CA ALA A 59 -2.37 13.36 2.94
C ALA A 59 -2.75 12.66 1.61
N GLY A 60 -2.81 11.32 1.59
CA GLY A 60 -3.08 10.55 0.39
C GLY A 60 -1.91 10.50 -0.59
N ARG A 61 -0.68 10.77 -0.13
CA ARG A 61 0.53 10.69 -0.96
C ARG A 61 1.13 9.30 -0.89
N LEU A 62 1.55 8.75 -2.02
CA LEU A 62 2.29 7.48 -2.07
C LEU A 62 3.68 7.67 -1.47
N VAL A 63 3.95 7.05 -0.32
CA VAL A 63 5.22 7.19 0.42
C VAL A 63 6.11 5.95 0.31
N GLY A 64 5.53 4.80 -0.06
CA GLY A 64 6.26 3.56 -0.22
C GLY A 64 5.50 2.55 -1.09
N ARG A 65 6.23 1.59 -1.63
CA ARG A 65 5.65 0.46 -2.34
C ARG A 65 6.40 -0.83 -2.03
N TRP A 66 5.65 -1.92 -1.89
CA TRP A 66 6.22 -3.26 -1.98
C TRP A 66 6.05 -3.78 -3.39
N VAL A 67 7.16 -4.12 -4.02
CA VAL A 67 7.22 -4.85 -5.29
C VAL A 67 7.81 -6.21 -4.95
N ASP A 68 7.00 -7.26 -5.05
CA ASP A 68 7.34 -8.57 -4.50
C ASP A 68 7.73 -8.47 -3.01
N ASP A 69 8.92 -8.94 -2.63
CA ASP A 69 9.47 -8.88 -1.27
C ASP A 69 10.36 -7.64 -1.03
N ARG A 70 10.48 -6.76 -2.02
CA ARG A 70 11.30 -5.55 -1.94
C ARG A 70 10.47 -4.35 -1.55
N TYR A 71 10.87 -3.68 -0.47
CA TYR A 71 10.33 -2.37 -0.12
C TYR A 71 11.09 -1.27 -0.86
N GLU A 72 10.35 -0.36 -1.48
CA GLU A 72 10.87 0.82 -2.15
C GLU A 72 10.24 2.07 -1.53
N ILE A 73 11.09 2.99 -1.10
CA ILE A 73 10.66 4.31 -0.65
C ILE A 73 10.33 5.14 -1.89
N VAL A 74 9.12 5.69 -1.94
CA VAL A 74 8.63 6.46 -3.10
C VAL A 74 8.75 7.98 -2.86
N ALA A 75 9.45 8.39 -1.81
CA ALA A 75 9.64 9.78 -1.46
C ALA A 75 10.06 10.61 -2.69
N ASP A 76 9.28 11.65 -2.98
CA ASP A 76 9.89 12.92 -3.34
C ASP A 76 10.13 13.64 -1.99
N PRO A 77 11.36 13.66 -1.47
CA PRO A 77 11.66 14.26 -0.18
C PRO A 77 11.71 15.80 -0.29
N GLY A 78 10.83 16.43 -1.06
CA GLY A 78 10.89 17.86 -1.29
C GLY A 78 12.14 18.26 -2.07
N GLU A 79 11.94 18.65 -3.32
CA GLU A 79 12.72 19.71 -3.94
C GLU A 79 12.94 20.87 -2.94
N ALA A 80 14.22 21.08 -2.55
CA ALA A 80 14.84 22.31 -2.02
C ALA A 80 14.25 22.94 -0.74
N VAL A 81 15.05 23.17 0.31
CA VAL A 81 15.78 24.45 0.49
C VAL A 81 15.01 25.65 -0.10
N ALA A 82 14.10 26.23 0.69
CA ALA A 82 13.61 27.61 0.53
C ALA A 82 12.96 28.03 1.85
N ALA A 83 13.32 29.10 2.54
CA ALA A 83 14.36 30.12 2.41
C ALA A 83 14.67 30.63 3.83
#